data_AF-A0A1H9UWH1-F1
#
_entry.id   AF-A0A1H9UWH1-F1
#
_cell.length_a   1.000
_cell.length_b   1.000
_cell.length_c   1.000
_cell.angle_alpha   90.00
_cell.angle_beta   90.00
_cell.angle_gamma   90.00
#
_symmetry.space_group_name_H-M   'P 1'
#
loop_
_entity.id
_entity.type
_entity.pdbx_description
1 polymer ?
#
loop_
_entity_poly.entity_id
_entity_poly.type
_entity_poly.pdbx_seq_one_letter_code
_entity_poly.pdbx_strand_id
1 'polypeptide(L)'
;MTADGGGATEAGEGTGPDPERAAAAEQPPAPERAGRSGPQRRKQVLLRLDPAMHDALARWAADELRSTNAQIDYLLRRALKEAGRLPKEARPHPRRGRPPNPG
;
A
#
# COMPACT_ATOMS: atom_id res chain seq x y z
N MET A 1 52.54 16.77 -46.86
CA MET A 1 51.39 15.85 -47.02
C MET A 1 50.24 16.51 -46.30
N THR A 2 49.29 17.09 -47.08
CA THR A 2 47.87 17.40 -46.78
C THR A 2 47.50 17.78 -45.33
N ALA A 3 47.08 19.04 -45.05
CA ALA A 3 45.68 19.54 -45.09
C ALA A 3 44.81 18.85 -44.02
N ASP A 4 43.88 19.44 -43.28
CA ASP A 4 43.08 20.68 -43.27
C ASP A 4 42.51 20.73 -41.83
N GLY A 5 42.34 21.84 -41.13
CA GLY A 5 41.30 22.84 -41.41
C GLY A 5 39.95 22.42 -40.81
N GLY A 6 39.47 23.19 -39.82
CA GLY A 6 38.03 23.39 -39.62
C GLY A 6 37.41 22.81 -38.36
N GLY A 7 36.65 23.66 -37.66
CA GLY A 7 35.48 23.22 -36.91
C GLY A 7 35.32 23.83 -35.53
N ALA A 8 34.75 25.04 -35.48
CA ALA A 8 34.11 25.59 -34.29
C ALA A 8 32.89 24.77 -33.87
N THR A 9 32.52 24.87 -32.58
CA THR A 9 31.19 25.21 -32.00
C THR A 9 30.95 24.46 -30.66
N GLU A 10 30.69 25.22 -29.60
CA GLU A 10 29.41 25.27 -28.83
C GLU A 10 29.17 24.04 -27.94
N ALA A 11 29.25 24.21 -26.61
CA ALA A 11 28.12 24.51 -25.72
C ALA A 11 27.10 23.35 -25.64
N GLY A 12 26.86 22.85 -24.42
CA GLY A 12 25.71 22.01 -24.15
C GLY A 12 25.93 20.97 -23.06
N GLU A 13 25.84 21.39 -21.80
CA GLU A 13 25.30 20.52 -20.75
C GLU A 13 23.96 19.96 -21.21
N GLY A 14 23.85 18.64 -21.20
CA GLY A 14 22.67 17.93 -21.68
C GLY A 14 22.69 16.48 -21.24
N THR A 15 22.62 16.25 -19.93
CA THR A 15 22.12 14.97 -19.40
C THR A 15 20.66 14.86 -19.84
N GLY A 16 20.47 14.33 -21.06
CA GLY A 16 19.16 13.93 -21.54
C GLY A 16 18.62 12.80 -20.65
N PRO A 17 17.31 12.78 -20.36
CA PRO A 17 16.71 11.69 -19.61
C PRO A 17 16.83 10.38 -20.41
N ASP A 18 17.25 9.30 -19.74
CA ASP A 18 17.34 7.95 -20.32
C ASP A 18 16.05 7.56 -21.06
N PRO A 19 16.13 7.17 -22.35
CA PRO A 19 14.97 6.81 -23.16
C PRO A 19 14.31 5.47 -22.74
N GLU A 20 14.88 4.74 -21.79
CA GLU A 20 14.34 3.47 -21.30
C GLU A 20 13.15 3.64 -20.32
N ARG A 21 12.86 4.87 -19.87
CA ARG A 21 11.72 5.15 -18.97
C ARG A 21 10.38 5.39 -19.67
N ALA A 22 10.34 5.34 -21.00
CA ALA A 22 9.17 5.67 -21.82
C ALA A 22 8.35 4.47 -22.34
N ALA A 23 8.65 3.23 -21.91
CA ALA A 23 7.94 2.02 -22.35
C ALA A 23 7.18 1.35 -21.19
N ALA A 24 6.22 2.04 -20.58
CA ALA A 24 5.27 1.42 -19.65
C ALA A 24 3.92 2.15 -19.63
N ALA A 25 3.33 2.37 -20.81
CA ALA A 25 1.96 2.81 -20.93
C ALA A 25 1.31 2.12 -22.13
N GLU A 26 0.65 0.99 -21.88
CA GLU A 26 -0.67 0.63 -22.42
C GLU A 26 -0.97 -0.84 -22.03
N GLN A 27 -1.77 -1.00 -20.98
CA GLN A 27 -2.45 -2.29 -20.72
C GLN A 27 -3.77 -2.26 -21.49
N PRO A 28 -4.08 -3.28 -22.33
CA PRO A 28 -5.33 -3.31 -23.09
C PRO A 28 -6.56 -3.43 -22.15
N PRO A 29 -7.75 -2.93 -22.54
CA PRO A 29 -8.92 -2.98 -21.69
C PRO A 29 -9.41 -4.43 -21.55
N ALA A 30 -9.44 -4.93 -20.31
CA ALA A 30 -10.03 -6.22 -19.97
C ALA A 30 -11.56 -6.21 -20.12
N PRO A 31 -12.20 -7.34 -20.48
CA PRO A 31 -13.64 -7.38 -20.71
C PRO A 31 -14.42 -7.12 -19.42
N GLU A 32 -15.48 -6.33 -19.53
CA GLU A 32 -16.39 -5.93 -18.45
C GLU A 32 -16.99 -7.17 -17.76
N ARG A 33 -16.43 -7.54 -16.61
CA ARG A 33 -17.02 -8.53 -15.72
C ARG A 33 -18.02 -7.84 -14.82
N ALA A 34 -19.30 -7.93 -15.20
CA ALA A 34 -20.42 -7.55 -14.37
C ALA A 34 -20.33 -8.19 -12.96
N GLY A 35 -20.52 -7.37 -11.92
CA GLY A 35 -21.13 -7.82 -10.67
C GLY A 35 -20.25 -8.28 -9.49
N ARG A 36 -18.98 -7.86 -9.37
CA ARG A 36 -18.23 -8.03 -8.10
C ARG A 36 -17.98 -6.68 -7.45
N SER A 37 -18.72 -6.37 -6.39
CA SER A 37 -18.38 -5.27 -5.48
C SER A 37 -16.92 -5.45 -5.05
N GLY A 38 -16.03 -4.62 -5.61
CA GLY A 38 -14.59 -4.72 -5.41
C GLY A 38 -14.18 -4.64 -3.93
N PRO A 39 -12.91 -4.93 -3.60
CA PRO A 39 -12.44 -4.87 -2.23
C PRO A 39 -12.69 -3.48 -1.65
N GLN A 40 -13.65 -3.40 -0.72
CA GLN A 40 -13.93 -2.19 0.04
C GLN A 40 -12.64 -1.75 0.73
N ARG A 41 -12.15 -0.55 0.37
CA ARG A 41 -10.92 0.01 0.90
C ARG A 41 -11.06 0.19 2.41
N ARG A 42 -10.09 -0.29 3.19
CA ARG A 42 -10.10 -0.09 4.64
C ARG A 42 -9.99 1.39 4.95
N LYS A 43 -10.84 1.88 5.85
CA LYS A 43 -10.78 3.25 6.34
C LYS A 43 -9.54 3.42 7.22
N GLN A 44 -8.72 4.42 6.92
CA GLN A 44 -7.59 4.82 7.77
C GLN A 44 -8.06 5.91 8.72
N VAL A 45 -7.72 5.79 10.01
CA VAL A 45 -8.08 6.74 11.06
C VAL A 45 -6.83 7.00 11.88
N LEU A 46 -6.54 8.28 12.16
CA LEU A 46 -5.48 8.66 13.09
C LEU A 46 -6.03 8.55 14.52
N LEU A 47 -5.41 7.67 15.32
CA LEU A 47 -5.74 7.51 16.74
C LEU A 47 -4.77 8.36 17.57
N ARG A 48 -5.31 9.14 18.49
CA ARG A 48 -4.51 9.79 19.55
C ARG A 48 -4.46 8.84 20.73
N LEU A 49 -3.27 8.36 21.05
CA LEU A 49 -3.02 7.46 22.17
C LEU A 49 -1.95 8.08 23.06
N ASP A 50 -2.05 7.81 24.35
CA ASP A 50 -0.93 8.03 25.25
C ASP A 50 0.28 7.17 24.79
N PRO A 51 1.52 7.71 24.77
CA PRO A 51 2.68 6.96 24.29
C PRO A 51 2.93 5.66 25.07
N ALA A 52 2.76 5.65 26.39
CA ALA A 52 2.98 4.45 27.20
C ALA A 52 1.93 3.38 26.91
N MET A 53 0.68 3.78 26.64
CA MET A 53 -0.36 2.85 26.18
C MET A 53 -0.03 2.26 24.80
N HIS A 54 0.46 3.08 23.87
CA HIS A 54 0.88 2.59 22.57
C HIS A 54 1.99 1.54 22.70
N ASP A 55 3.00 1.81 23.55
CA ASP A 55 4.11 0.89 23.77
C ASP A 55 3.66 -0.43 24.41
N ALA A 56 2.74 -0.37 25.36
CA ALA A 56 2.14 -1.57 25.95
C ALA A 56 1.40 -2.42 24.89
N LEU A 57 0.62 -1.78 24.01
CA LEU A 57 -0.05 -2.45 22.90
C LEU A 57 0.93 -3.07 21.89
N ALA A 58 2.02 -2.37 21.59
CA ALA A 58 3.04 -2.85 20.67
C ALA A 58 3.78 -4.07 21.23
N ARG A 59 4.13 -4.06 22.52
CA ARG A 59 4.74 -5.21 23.22
C ARG A 59 3.79 -6.42 23.22
N TRP A 60 2.54 -6.23 23.61
CA TRP A 60 1.55 -7.30 23.59
C TRP A 60 1.34 -7.87 22.18
N ALA A 61 1.29 -7.02 21.15
CA ALA A 61 1.19 -7.48 19.78
C ALA A 61 2.41 -8.34 19.37
N ALA A 62 3.61 -7.94 19.79
CA ALA A 62 4.84 -8.70 19.52
C ALA A 62 4.82 -10.08 20.19
N ASP A 63 4.37 -10.16 21.44
CA ASP A 63 4.23 -11.42 22.18
C ASP A 63 3.28 -12.40 21.47
N GLU A 64 2.23 -11.89 20.80
CA GLU A 64 1.29 -12.70 20.02
C GLU A 64 1.68 -12.87 18.52
N LEU A 65 2.88 -12.43 18.15
CA LEU A 65 3.37 -12.44 16.76
C LEU A 65 2.38 -11.73 15.80
N ARG A 66 1.81 -10.60 16.21
CA ARG A 66 0.90 -9.75 15.41
C ARG A 66 1.54 -8.38 15.18
N SER A 67 1.06 -7.68 14.14
CA SER A 67 1.30 -6.24 14.06
C SER A 67 0.43 -5.51 15.08
N THR A 68 0.86 -4.33 15.53
CA THR A 68 0.08 -3.46 16.41
C THR A 68 -1.31 -3.16 15.85
N ASN A 69 -1.42 -2.92 14.53
CA ASN A 69 -2.70 -2.69 13.87
C ASN A 69 -3.62 -3.92 13.91
N ALA A 70 -3.07 -5.13 13.76
CA ALA A 70 -3.85 -6.36 13.88
C ALA A 70 -4.33 -6.59 15.31
N GLN A 71 -3.49 -6.24 16.31
CA GLN A 71 -3.87 -6.31 17.72
C GLN A 71 -5.00 -5.31 18.04
N ILE A 72 -4.90 -4.06 17.58
CA ILE A 72 -5.95 -3.06 17.76
C ILE A 72 -7.27 -3.51 17.10
N ASP A 73 -7.24 -4.00 15.86
CA ASP A 73 -8.44 -4.52 15.20
C ASP A 73 -9.08 -5.69 15.98
N TYR A 74 -8.26 -6.61 16.49
CA TYR A 74 -8.74 -7.72 17.33
C TYR A 74 -9.45 -7.21 18.59
N LEU A 75 -8.83 -6.27 19.32
CA LEU A 75 -9.40 -5.71 20.55
C LEU A 75 -10.71 -4.96 20.28
N LEU A 76 -10.76 -4.13 19.23
CA LEU A 76 -11.97 -3.40 18.86
C LEU A 76 -13.11 -4.35 18.49
N ARG A 77 -12.83 -5.39 17.70
CA ARG A 77 -13.84 -6.40 17.33
C ARG A 77 -14.34 -7.17 18.53
N ARG A 78 -13.44 -7.54 19.44
CA ARG A 78 -13.79 -8.23 20.68
C ARG A 78 -14.69 -7.34 21.55
N ALA A 79 -14.28 -6.10 21.80
CA ALA A 79 -15.07 -5.15 22.59
C ALA A 79 -16.45 -4.86 21.96
N LEU A 80 -16.53 -4.70 20.64
CA LEU A 80 -17.81 -4.54 19.94
C LEU A 80 -18.69 -5.78 20.05
N LYS A 81 -18.11 -6.98 19.97
CA LYS A 81 -18.85 -8.24 20.13
C LYS A 81 -19.39 -8.39 21.55
N GLU A 82 -18.55 -8.16 22.56
CA GLU A 82 -18.92 -8.21 23.97
C GLU A 82 -20.00 -7.18 24.31
N ALA A 83 -19.95 -5.99 23.70
CA ALA A 83 -20.98 -4.97 23.84
C ALA A 83 -22.26 -5.24 23.02
N GLY A 84 -22.32 -6.30 22.20
CA GLY A 84 -23.45 -6.59 21.31
C GLY A 84 -23.61 -5.59 20.15
N ARG A 85 -22.54 -4.88 19.77
CA ARG A 85 -22.53 -3.78 18.78
C ARG A 85 -21.77 -4.11 17.50
N LEU A 86 -21.25 -5.33 17.35
CA LEU A 86 -20.52 -5.73 16.15
C LEU A 86 -21.50 -5.83 14.95
N PRO A 87 -21.32 -5.05 13.86
CA PRO A 87 -22.18 -5.13 12.68
C PRO A 87 -22.10 -6.52 12.02
N LYS A 88 -23.22 -7.00 11.48
CA LYS A 88 -23.29 -8.32 10.82
C LYS A 88 -22.47 -8.37 9.53
N GLU A 89 -22.30 -7.23 8.88
CA GLU A 89 -21.58 -7.06 7.61
C GLU A 89 -20.06 -6.86 7.80
N ALA A 90 -19.58 -6.83 9.05
CA ALA A 90 -18.17 -6.63 9.33
C ALA A 90 -17.32 -7.77 8.72
N ARG A 91 -16.44 -7.43 7.79
CA ARG A 91 -15.57 -8.41 7.12
C ARG A 91 -14.77 -9.23 8.15
N PRO A 92 -14.57 -10.55 7.90
CA PRO A 92 -13.75 -11.39 8.76
C PRO A 92 -12.28 -10.94 8.77
N HIS A 93 -11.55 -11.30 9.82
CA HIS A 93 -10.13 -10.99 9.92
C HIS A 93 -9.38 -11.75 8.80
N PRO A 94 -8.55 -11.06 7.99
CA PRO A 94 -7.80 -11.69 6.91
C PRO A 94 -6.86 -12.77 7.46
N ARG A 95 -6.73 -13.89 6.74
CA ARG A 95 -5.77 -14.94 7.10
C ARG A 95 -4.33 -14.42 6.93
N ARG A 96 -3.44 -14.84 7.82
CA ARG A 96 -2.01 -14.49 7.78
C ARG A 96 -1.42 -14.86 6.41
N GLY A 97 -0.56 -14.00 5.88
CA GLY A 97 0.28 -14.27 4.70
C GLY A 97 -0.42 -14.35 3.34
N ARG A 98 -1.76 -14.33 3.27
CA ARG A 98 -2.48 -14.41 1.99
C ARG A 98 -3.02 -13.03 1.61
N PRO A 99 -2.40 -12.31 0.66
CA PRO A 99 -3.10 -11.23 -0.01
C PRO A 99 -4.41 -11.80 -0.61
N PRO A 100 -5.56 -11.14 -0.40
CA PRO A 100 -6.80 -11.56 -1.03
C PRO A 100 -6.60 -11.60 -2.55
N ASN A 101 -7.07 -12.65 -3.21
CA ASN A 101 -6.98 -12.73 -4.67
C ASN A 101 -7.70 -11.50 -5.26
N PRO A 102 -7.02 -10.64 -6.03
CA PRO A 102 -7.69 -9.56 -6.76
C PRO A 102 -8.45 -10.22 -7.93
N GLY A 103 -9.65 -10.71 -7.63
CA GLY A 103 -10.54 -11.37 -8.60
C GLY A 103 -11.45 -10.42 -9.34
#